data_AF-A0A2D7FL93-F1
#
_entry.id   AF-A0A2D7FL93-F1
#
_cell.length_a   1.000
_cell.length_b   1.000
_cell.length_c   1.000
_cell.angle_alpha   90.00
_cell.angle_beta   90.00
_cell.angle_gamma   90.00
#
_symmetry.space_group_name_H-M   'P 1'
#
loop_
_entity.id
_entity.type
_entity.pdbx_description
1 polymer ?
#
loop_
_entity_poly.entity_id
_entity_poly.type
_entity_poly.pdbx_seq_one_letter_code
_entity_poly.pdbx_strand_id
1 'polypeptide(L)' 'MPKLKSKSGAKKRFRTTASGKVRANFAKKRHNLRKRTQKMKRNS' A
#
# COMPACT_ATOMS: atom_id res chain seq x y z
N MET A 1 1.88 -17.63 -28.47
CA MET A 1 2.58 -16.84 -27.42
C MET A 1 1.73 -16.83 -26.16
N PRO A 2 2.24 -17.28 -25.00
CA PRO A 2 1.48 -17.25 -23.76
C PRO A 2 1.32 -15.81 -23.24
N LYS A 3 0.13 -15.46 -22.73
CA LYS A 3 -0.10 -14.16 -22.10
C LYS A 3 0.65 -14.07 -20.77
N LEU A 4 1.30 -12.93 -20.53
CA LEU A 4 1.94 -12.64 -19.25
C LEU A 4 0.89 -12.63 -18.13
N LYS A 5 1.14 -13.39 -17.06
CA LYS A 5 0.24 -13.47 -15.90
C LYS A 5 0.60 -12.37 -14.91
N SER A 6 -0.41 -11.62 -14.47
CA SER A 6 -0.23 -10.61 -13.43
C SER A 6 -0.19 -11.25 -12.04
N LYS A 7 0.66 -10.72 -11.14
CA LYS A 7 0.71 -11.18 -9.75
C LYS A 7 -0.48 -10.60 -8.99
N SER A 8 -1.44 -11.45 -8.65
CA SER A 8 -2.66 -11.08 -7.93
C SER A 8 -2.40 -10.36 -6.60
N GLY A 9 -1.33 -10.73 -5.88
CA GLY A 9 -0.92 -10.06 -4.65
C GLY A 9 -0.47 -8.60 -4.85
N ALA A 10 0.25 -8.32 -5.93
CA ALA A 10 0.69 -6.96 -6.25
C ALA A 10 -0.49 -6.09 -6.69
N LYS A 11 -1.38 -6.63 -7.54
CA LYS A 11 -2.61 -5.95 -8.00
C LYS A 11 -3.50 -5.48 -6.84
N LYS A 12 -3.53 -6.22 -5.73
CA LYS A 12 -4.33 -5.88 -4.54
C LYS A 12 -3.70 -4.78 -3.67
N ARG A 13 -2.38 -4.54 -3.78
CA ARG A 13 -1.61 -3.69 -2.86
C ARG A 13 -1.17 -2.37 -3.47
N PHE A 14 -0.96 -2.35 -4.79
CA PHE A 14 -0.41 -1.21 -5.51
C PHE A 14 -1.38 -0.72 -6.59
N ARG A 15 -1.48 0.59 -6.76
CA ARG A 15 -2.26 1.24 -7.82
C ARG A 15 -1.43 2.30 -8.52
N THR A 16 -1.65 2.52 -9.81
CA THR A 16 -1.02 3.59 -10.57
C THR A 16 -1.86 4.88 -10.48
N THR A 17 -1.21 6.04 -10.47
CA THR A 17 -1.85 7.34 -10.65
C THR A 17 -2.05 7.65 -12.12
N ALA A 18 -2.87 8.66 -12.43
CA ALA A 18 -3.00 9.17 -13.80
C ALA A 18 -1.63 9.62 -14.38
N SER A 19 -0.73 10.12 -13.53
CA SER A 19 0.65 10.48 -13.90
C SER A 19 1.64 9.31 -13.95
N GLY A 20 1.18 8.06 -13.83
CA GLY A 20 2.03 6.87 -13.92
C GLY A 20 2.83 6.51 -12.67
N LYS A 21 2.69 7.27 -11.56
CA LYS A 21 3.36 6.95 -10.29
C LYS A 21 2.66 5.79 -9.57
N VAL A 22 3.41 5.00 -8.81
CA VAL A 22 2.86 3.89 -8.02
C VAL A 22 2.49 4.36 -6.61
N ARG A 23 1.25 4.11 -6.19
CA ARG A 23 0.73 4.38 -4.86
C ARG A 23 0.56 3.08 -4.07
N ALA A 24 0.91 3.16 -2.78
CA ALA A 24 0.74 2.10 -1.79
C ALA A 24 0.21 2.68 -0.48
N ASN A 25 -0.40 1.82 0.34
CA ASN A 25 -0.84 2.20 1.68
C ASN A 25 0.30 2.05 2.70
N PHE A 26 0.30 2.90 3.73
CA PHE A 26 1.27 2.84 4.82
C PHE A 26 1.11 1.59 5.68
N ALA A 27 2.23 0.98 6.04
CA ALA A 27 2.28 -0.19 6.91
C ALA A 27 2.08 0.20 8.38
N LYS A 28 1.87 -0.81 9.25
CA LYS A 28 1.85 -0.69 10.72
C LYS A 28 0.74 0.21 11.31
N LYS A 29 -0.34 0.46 10.56
CA LYS A 29 -1.51 1.24 11.01
C LYS A 29 -2.78 0.41 11.27
N ARG A 30 -2.68 -0.92 11.32
CA ARG A 30 -3.86 -1.81 11.43
C ARG A 30 -4.22 -2.23 12.86
N HIS A 31 -3.23 -2.43 13.74
CA HIS A 31 -3.45 -2.89 15.11
C HIS A 31 -2.33 -2.36 16.03
N ASN A 32 -2.45 -2.59 17.35
CA ASN A 32 -1.50 -2.11 18.38
C ASN A 32 -1.29 -0.58 18.40
N LEU A 33 -2.30 0.19 17.99
CA LEU A 33 -2.22 1.66 17.87
C LEU A 33 -2.19 2.41 19.22
N ARG A 34 -2.62 1.75 20.31
CA ARG A 34 -2.55 2.32 21.67
C ARG A 34 -1.10 2.57 22.12
N LYS A 35 -0.17 1.71 21.69
CA LYS A 35 1.26 1.79 22.04
C LYS A 35 2.06 2.74 21.13
N ARG A 36 1.42 3.34 20.13
CA ARG A 36 2.09 4.14 19.09
C ARG A 36 1.76 5.62 19.27
N THR A 37 2.77 6.48 19.10
CA THR A 37 2.62 7.93 19.23
C THR A 37 1.66 8.49 18.19
N GLN A 38 0.97 9.59 18.52
CA GLN A 38 0.04 10.25 17.60
C GLN A 38 0.74 10.79 16.35
N LYS A 39 2.00 11.24 16.48
CA LYS A 39 2.84 11.69 15.35
C LYS A 39 2.99 10.59 14.29
N MET A 40 3.30 9.36 14.69
CA MET A 40 3.43 8.23 13.77
C MET A 40 2.11 7.88 13.09
N LYS A 41 0.99 7.98 13.82
CA LYS A 41 -0.34 7.68 13.26
C LYS A 41 -0.76 8.70 12.21
N ARG A 42 -0.44 9.98 12.43
CA ARG A 42 -0.79 11.10 11.55
C ARG A 42 0.05 11.16 10.27
N ASN A 43 1.31 10.73 10.32
CA ASN A 43 2.15 10.66 9.12
C ASN A 43 1.69 9.47 8.26
N SER A 44 0.59 9.69 7.52
CA SER A 44 0.21 8.92 6.34
C SER A 44 0.99 9.54 5.18
#